data_AF-T1HER7-F1
#
_entry.id   AF-T1HER7-F1
#
_cell.length_a   1.000
_cell.length_b   1.000
_cell.length_c   1.000
_cell.angle_alpha   90.00
_cell.angle_beta   90.00
_cell.angle_gamma   90.00
#
_symmetry.space_group_name_H-M   'P 1'
#
loop_
_entity.id
_entity.type
_entity.pdbx_description
1 polymer ?
#
loop_
_entity_poly.entity_id
_entity_poly.type
_entity_poly.pdbx_seq_one_letter_code
_entity_poly.pdbx_strand_id
1 'polypeptide(L)'
;MLRALRLSVADITEDYRLWFRERMYGEVEEELNREWRNRWRASTKGRTTFSFVPDAAGGRRLVSTEMPYAVARLVTGHGMLRAKMFEMGLATDPYCACGDPETAEHIIMEY
;
A
#
# COMPACT_ATOMS: atom_id res chain seq x y z
N MET A 1 54.87 6.34 2.90
CA MET A 1 54.72 5.37 4.00
C MET A 1 53.26 4.95 4.07
N LEU A 2 52.86 3.96 3.26
CA LEU A 2 51.47 3.50 3.17
C LEU A 2 51.27 2.33 4.14
N ARG A 3 50.49 2.55 5.22
CA ARG A 3 50.02 1.47 6.09
C ARG A 3 48.98 0.66 5.32
N ALA A 4 49.35 -0.54 4.88
CA ALA A 4 48.39 -1.53 4.45
C ALA A 4 47.60 -1.99 5.68
N LEU A 5 46.30 -1.64 5.74
CA LEU A 5 45.36 -2.21 6.68
C LEU A 5 45.26 -3.71 6.39
N ARG A 6 45.91 -4.53 7.23
CA ARG A 6 45.72 -5.98 7.25
C ARG A 6 44.36 -6.24 7.89
N LEU A 7 43.32 -6.38 7.06
CA LEU A 7 42.05 -6.94 7.51
C LEU A 7 42.29 -8.41 7.85
N SER A 8 41.87 -8.82 9.04
CA SER A 8 42.01 -10.20 9.48
C SER A 8 41.00 -11.09 8.72
N VAL A 9 41.27 -12.39 8.63
CA VAL A 9 40.31 -13.36 8.04
C VAL A 9 38.96 -13.32 8.78
N ALA A 10 38.96 -12.99 10.07
CA ALA A 10 37.74 -12.80 10.85
C ALA A 10 36.91 -11.61 10.35
N ASP A 11 37.55 -10.47 10.08
CA ASP A 11 36.90 -9.27 9.54
C ASP A 11 36.29 -9.54 8.15
N ILE A 12 37.00 -10.32 7.32
CA ILE A 12 36.49 -10.78 6.02
C ILE A 12 35.26 -11.69 6.23
N THR A 13 35.32 -12.66 7.15
CA THR A 13 34.19 -13.58 7.36
C THR A 13 32.94 -12.92 7.92
N GLU A 14 33.07 -11.86 8.72
CA GLU A 14 31.93 -11.12 9.26
C GLU A 14 31.28 -10.25 8.17
N ASP A 15 32.08 -9.58 7.34
CA ASP A 15 31.60 -8.78 6.21
C ASP A 15 30.87 -9.65 5.16
N TYR A 16 31.40 -10.84 4.87
CA TYR A 16 30.70 -11.80 4.01
C TYR A 16 29.41 -12.32 4.65
N ARG A 17 29.37 -12.59 5.96
CA ARG A 17 28.13 -13.01 6.65
C ARG A 17 27.07 -11.90 6.61
N LEU A 18 27.47 -10.65 6.82
CA LEU A 18 26.59 -9.49 6.70
C LEU A 18 26.05 -9.37 5.27
N TRP A 19 26.93 -9.45 4.27
CA TRP A 19 26.55 -9.41 2.86
C TRP A 19 25.60 -10.54 2.46
N PHE A 20 25.91 -11.79 2.84
CA PHE A 20 25.05 -12.93 2.57
C PHE A 20 23.69 -12.76 3.24
N ARG A 21 23.67 -12.27 4.48
CA ARG A 21 22.45 -12.02 5.23
C ARG A 21 21.60 -10.92 4.58
N GLU A 22 22.20 -9.80 4.21
CA GLU A 22 21.53 -8.71 3.50
C GLU A 22 20.96 -9.16 2.16
N ARG A 23 21.73 -9.95 1.40
CA ARG A 23 21.30 -10.52 0.14
C ARG A 23 20.10 -11.48 0.33
N MET A 24 20.20 -12.40 1.30
CA MET A 24 19.11 -13.33 1.61
C MET A 24 17.86 -12.59 2.08
N TYR A 25 17.99 -11.55 2.90
CA TYR A 25 16.85 -10.72 3.31
C TYR A 25 16.24 -9.96 2.13
N GLY A 26 17.08 -9.43 1.23
CA GLY A 26 16.61 -8.77 0.00
C GLY A 26 15.81 -9.71 -0.88
N GLU A 27 16.30 -10.93 -1.11
CA GLU A 27 15.60 -11.95 -1.90
C GLU A 27 14.25 -12.34 -1.27
N VAL A 28 14.20 -12.50 0.05
CA VAL A 28 12.95 -12.78 0.76
C VAL A 28 11.99 -11.59 0.72
N GLU A 29 12.48 -10.35 0.88
CA GLU A 29 11.65 -9.14 0.78
C GLU A 29 11.07 -8.98 -0.64
N GLU A 30 11.86 -9.25 -1.69
CA GLU A 30 11.39 -9.21 -3.08
C GLU A 30 10.32 -10.26 -3.36
N GLU A 31 10.50 -11.49 -2.87
CA GLU A 31 9.52 -12.58 -2.98
C GLU A 31 8.20 -12.20 -2.30
N LEU A 32 8.27 -11.69 -1.05
CA LEU A 32 7.09 -11.24 -0.31
C LEU A 32 6.39 -10.07 -1.00
N ASN A 33 7.14 -9.09 -1.50
CA ASN A 33 6.59 -7.96 -2.24
C ASN A 33 5.95 -8.39 -3.55
N ARG A 34 6.49 -9.40 -4.24
CA ARG A 34 5.90 -9.97 -5.46
C ARG A 34 4.57 -10.64 -5.14
N GLU A 35 4.55 -11.50 -4.13
CA GLU A 35 3.32 -12.20 -3.73
C GLU A 35 2.24 -11.21 -3.27
N TRP A 36 2.61 -10.19 -2.50
CA TRP A 36 1.68 -9.18 -2.03
C TRP A 36 1.11 -8.33 -3.18
N ARG A 37 1.95 -7.95 -4.16
CA ARG A 37 1.50 -7.29 -5.39
C ARG A 37 0.52 -8.16 -6.19
N ASN A 38 0.80 -9.45 -6.34
CA ASN A 38 -0.07 -10.37 -7.07
C ASN A 38 -1.44 -10.46 -6.40
N ARG A 39 -1.47 -10.69 -5.08
CA ARG A 39 -2.72 -10.74 -4.31
C ARG A 39 -3.48 -9.42 -4.37
N TRP A 40 -2.78 -8.29 -4.27
CA TRP A 40 -3.40 -6.98 -4.32
C TRP A 40 -4.08 -6.69 -5.66
N ARG A 41 -3.42 -7.05 -6.76
CA ARG A 41 -3.97 -6.91 -8.12
C ARG A 41 -5.14 -7.86 -8.38
N ALA A 42 -5.06 -9.10 -7.90
CA ALA A 42 -6.10 -10.12 -8.12
C ALA A 42 -7.32 -9.97 -7.19
N SER A 43 -7.20 -9.23 -6.08
CA SER A 43 -8.29 -9.06 -5.12
C SER A 43 -9.45 -8.23 -5.69
N THR A 44 -10.67 -8.54 -5.29
CA THR A 44 -11.86 -7.70 -5.52
C THR A 44 -12.12 -6.73 -4.35
N LYS A 45 -11.34 -6.82 -3.27
CA LYS A 45 -11.48 -5.96 -2.08
C LYS A 45 -10.62 -4.70 -2.21
N GLY A 46 -11.07 -3.61 -1.59
CA GLY A 46 -10.32 -2.35 -1.54
C GLY A 46 -10.07 -1.70 -2.90
N ARG A 47 -10.99 -1.88 -3.87
CA ARG A 47 -10.79 -1.37 -5.24
C ARG A 47 -10.71 0.15 -5.33
N THR A 48 -11.43 0.84 -4.44
CA THR A 48 -11.24 2.28 -4.24
C THR A 48 -9.81 2.61 -3.84
N THR A 49 -9.23 1.94 -2.84
CA THR A 49 -7.82 2.18 -2.49
C THR A 49 -6.86 1.79 -3.62
N PHE A 50 -7.19 0.76 -4.40
CA PHE A 50 -6.38 0.32 -5.53
C PHE A 50 -6.23 1.39 -6.62
N SER A 51 -7.25 2.23 -6.85
CA SER A 51 -7.15 3.31 -7.84
C SER A 51 -6.11 4.36 -7.46
N PHE A 52 -5.88 4.57 -6.16
CA PHE A 52 -4.87 5.48 -5.62
C PHE A 52 -3.52 4.80 -5.36
N VAL A 53 -3.52 3.53 -4.94
CA VAL A 53 -2.33 2.76 -4.55
C VAL A 53 -2.31 1.41 -5.27
N PRO A 54 -1.97 1.37 -6.57
CA PRO A 54 -1.99 0.13 -7.36
C PRO A 54 -0.81 -0.80 -7.07
N ASP A 55 0.27 -0.27 -6.49
CA ASP A 55 1.40 -1.04 -5.99
C ASP A 55 1.42 -1.01 -4.45
N ALA A 56 1.07 -2.14 -3.84
CA ALA A 56 1.04 -2.26 -2.39
C ALA A 56 2.43 -2.05 -1.75
N ALA A 57 3.49 -2.55 -2.39
CA ALA A 57 4.87 -2.40 -1.89
C ALA A 57 5.33 -0.93 -1.97
N GLY A 58 5.00 -0.25 -3.07
CA GLY A 58 5.24 1.19 -3.22
C GLY A 58 4.38 2.04 -2.28
N GLY A 59 3.14 1.63 -2.03
CA GLY A 59 2.18 2.32 -1.18
C GLY A 59 2.70 2.62 0.22
N ARG A 60 3.48 1.71 0.81
CA ARG A 60 4.10 1.90 2.14
C ARG A 60 4.97 3.17 2.24
N ARG A 61 5.51 3.64 1.10
CA ARG A 61 6.38 4.82 1.02
C ARG A 61 5.62 6.09 0.66
N LEU A 62 4.43 5.95 0.07
CA LEU A 62 3.64 7.05 -0.50
C LEU A 62 2.51 7.50 0.43
N VAL A 63 1.95 6.57 1.22
CA VAL A 63 0.85 6.87 2.13
C VAL A 63 1.39 7.46 3.42
N SER A 64 1.00 8.70 3.71
CA SER A 64 1.32 9.35 4.98
C SER A 64 0.71 8.58 6.16
N THR A 65 1.48 8.43 7.23
CA THR A 65 1.00 7.90 8.51
C THR A 65 0.07 8.87 9.24
N GLU A 66 0.04 10.14 8.83
CA GLU A 66 -0.76 11.21 9.44
C GLU A 66 -1.95 11.62 8.55
N MET A 67 -2.52 10.66 7.82
CA MET A 67 -3.68 10.93 6.96
C MET A 67 -4.92 11.33 7.80
N PRO A 68 -5.58 12.46 7.50
CA PRO A 68 -6.81 12.84 8.19
C PRO A 68 -7.88 11.76 8.08
N TYR A 69 -8.62 11.55 9.17
CA TYR A 69 -9.64 10.50 9.25
C TYR A 69 -10.68 10.56 8.13
N ALA A 70 -11.16 11.76 7.79
CA ALA A 70 -12.12 11.96 6.70
C ALA A 70 -11.57 11.50 5.34
N VAL A 71 -10.31 11.83 5.07
CA VAL A 71 -9.62 11.43 3.83
C VAL A 71 -9.43 9.91 3.81
N ALA A 72 -8.94 9.32 4.91
CA ALA A 72 -8.75 7.88 5.03
C ALA A 72 -10.03 7.08 4.73
N ARG A 73 -11.17 7.54 5.24
CA ARG A 73 -12.47 6.90 4.96
C ARG A 73 -12.86 7.01 3.49
N LEU A 74 -12.63 8.16 2.86
CA LEU A 74 -12.93 8.36 1.43
C LEU A 74 -12.04 7.47 0.55
N VAL A 75 -10.71 7.52 0.70
CA VAL A 75 -9.76 6.75 -0.14
C VAL A 75 -9.82 5.23 0.11
N THR A 76 -10.51 4.80 1.17
CA THR A 76 -10.78 3.38 1.42
C THR A 76 -12.19 2.93 1.05
N GLY A 77 -13.06 3.83 0.58
CA GLY A 77 -14.45 3.52 0.26
C GLY A 77 -15.33 3.26 1.48
N HIS A 78 -14.89 3.66 2.68
CA HIS A 78 -15.60 3.48 3.96
C HIS A 78 -16.19 4.79 4.52
N GLY A 79 -16.28 5.84 3.69
CA GLY A 79 -16.98 7.08 4.02
C GLY A 79 -18.46 6.87 4.32
N MET A 80 -19.12 7.90 4.84
CA MET A 80 -20.59 7.95 4.90
C MET A 80 -21.14 8.28 3.52
N LEU A 81 -20.88 7.38 2.56
CA LEU A 81 -21.25 7.49 1.17
C LEU A 81 -22.59 6.82 0.95
N ARG A 82 -23.55 7.46 0.27
CA ARG A 82 -24.91 6.93 0.10
C ARG A 82 -24.90 5.57 -0.57
N ALA A 83 -24.06 5.36 -1.59
CA ALA A 83 -23.94 4.05 -2.23
C ALA A 83 -23.52 2.96 -1.22
N LYS A 84 -22.58 3.27 -0.32
CA LYS A 84 -22.14 2.32 0.71
C LYS A 84 -23.19 2.11 1.79
N MET A 85 -23.86 3.19 2.21
CA MET A 85 -24.94 3.11 3.20
C MET A 85 -26.13 2.31 2.67
N PHE A 86 -26.46 2.44 1.39
CA PHE A 86 -27.50 1.66 0.72
C PHE A 86 -27.15 0.17 0.66
N GLU A 87 -25.92 -0.20 0.32
CA GLU A 87 -25.42 -1.59 0.36
C GLU A 87 -25.59 -2.22 1.76
N MET A 88 -25.42 -1.42 2.81
CA MET A 88 -25.59 -1.85 4.20
C MET A 88 -27.04 -1.74 4.73
N GLY A 89 -28.00 -1.29 3.91
CA GLY A 89 -29.39 -1.09 4.32
C GLY A 89 -29.62 0.11 5.26
N LEU A 90 -28.68 1.06 5.31
CA LEU A 90 -28.74 2.27 6.15
C LEU A 90 -29.23 3.51 5.40
N ALA A 91 -29.36 3.44 4.07
CA ALA A 91 -29.92 4.50 3.23
C ALA A 91 -31.03 3.93 2.34
N THR A 92 -31.95 4.80 1.92
CA THR A 92 -33.08 4.44 1.04
C THR A 92 -32.71 4.28 -0.42
N ASP A 93 -31.64 4.96 -0.84
CA ASP A 93 -31.14 4.96 -2.21
C ASP A 93 -29.64 5.29 -2.22
N PRO A 94 -28.91 4.92 -3.30
CA PRO A 94 -27.47 5.11 -3.39
C PRO A 94 -27.04 6.46 -3.99
N TYR A 95 -27.97 7.34 -4.38
CA TYR A 95 -27.69 8.41 -5.34
C TYR A 95 -27.25 9.73 -4.69
N CYS A 96 -26.32 10.41 -5.35
CA CYS A 96 -25.95 11.80 -5.10
C CYS A 96 -27.00 12.75 -5.71
N ALA A 97 -26.93 14.04 -5.35
CA ALA A 97 -27.82 15.07 -5.89
C ALA A 97 -27.73 15.25 -7.42
N CYS A 98 -26.62 14.84 -8.04
CA CYS A 98 -26.45 14.85 -9.49
C CYS A 98 -27.18 13.69 -10.21
N GLY A 99 -27.63 12.67 -9.47
CA GLY A 99 -28.31 11.49 -10.01
C GLY A 99 -27.45 10.23 -10.11
N ASP A 100 -26.12 10.35 -10.05
CA ASP A 100 -25.20 9.20 -10.05
C ASP A 100 -25.04 8.58 -8.65
N PRO A 101 -24.67 7.30 -8.54
CA PRO A 101 -24.37 6.68 -7.25
C PRO A 101 -23.25 7.42 -6.52
N GLU A 102 -23.48 7.76 -5.24
CA GLU A 102 -22.51 8.47 -4.41
C GLU A 102 -21.43 7.48 -3.92
N THR A 103 -20.47 7.17 -4.78
CA THR A 103 -19.28 6.36 -4.48
C THR A 103 -18.10 7.25 -4.08
N ALA A 104 -17.03 6.66 -3.54
CA ALA A 104 -15.82 7.42 -3.21
C ALA A 104 -15.19 8.01 -4.48
N GLU A 105 -15.17 7.23 -5.56
CA GLU A 105 -14.67 7.62 -6.86
C GLU A 105 -15.47 8.81 -7.41
N HIS A 106 -16.81 8.77 -7.29
CA HIS A 106 -17.66 9.89 -7.69
C HIS A 106 -17.32 11.17 -6.91
N ILE A 107 -17.24 11.09 -5.58
CA ILE A 107 -16.89 12.24 -4.73
C ILE A 107 -15.50 12.80 -5.02
N ILE A 108 -14.50 11.94 -5.27
CA ILE A 108 -13.09 12.34 -5.38
C ILE A 108 -12.71 12.76 -6.80
N MET A 109 -13.26 12.10 -7.83
CA MET A 109 -12.74 12.15 -9.20
C MET A 109 -13.71 12.76 -10.22
N GLU A 110 -15.01 12.80 -9.95
CA GLU A 110 -16.05 13.11 -10.95
C GLU A 110 -16.92 14.33 -10.61
N TYR A 111 -16.54 15.08 -9.57
CA TYR A 111 -17.29 16.24 -9.08
C TYR A 111 -17.20 17.48 -9.98
#